data_AF-A0A925LWT0-F1
#
_entry.id   AF-A0A925LWT0-F1
#
_cell.length_a   1.000
_cell.length_b   1.000
_cell.length_c   1.000
_cell.angle_alpha   90.00
_cell.angle_beta   90.00
_cell.angle_gamma   90.00
#
_symmetry.space_group_name_H-M   'P 1'
#
loop_
_entity.id
_entity.type
_entity.pdbx_description
1 polymer ?
#
loop_
_entity_poly.entity_id
_entity_poly.type
_entity_poly.pdbx_seq_one_letter_code
_entity_poly.pdbx_strand_id
1 'polypeptide(L)'
;MSEIDPETKSLQDAIFLAKVARARRTPIGEKIMEGPRLFDLACQRMRDGIRHEFPDFDDHQVEQELRRRLRIKRKIDEQGFYQDAGTIDEQ
;
A
#
# COMPACT_ATOMS: atom_id res chain seq x y z
N MET A 1 19.16 -16.95 -11.85
CA MET A 1 17.76 -16.95 -11.38
C MET A 1 17.24 -18.35 -11.60
N SER A 2 16.89 -19.07 -10.53
CA SER A 2 16.38 -20.44 -10.65
C SER A 2 15.10 -20.44 -11.49
N GLU A 3 15.02 -21.31 -12.49
CA GLU A 3 13.80 -21.54 -13.25
C GLU A 3 12.72 -22.00 -12.27
N ILE A 4 11.56 -21.31 -12.25
CA ILE A 4 10.44 -21.66 -11.37
C ILE A 4 9.86 -22.97 -11.90
N ASP A 5 9.70 -23.96 -11.02
CA ASP A 5 9.20 -25.26 -11.44
C ASP A 5 7.76 -25.13 -12.01
N PRO A 6 7.39 -25.97 -13.00
CA PRO A 6 6.09 -25.88 -13.67
C PRO A 6 4.87 -26.00 -12.75
N GLU A 7 4.98 -26.77 -11.66
CA GLU A 7 3.91 -26.96 -10.68
C GLU A 7 3.71 -25.67 -9.85
N THR A 8 4.80 -25.07 -9.36
CA THR A 8 4.74 -23.77 -8.68
C THR A 8 4.13 -22.70 -9.60
N LYS A 9 4.51 -22.68 -10.87
CA LYS A 9 3.93 -21.74 -11.85
C LYS A 9 2.42 -21.94 -12.03
N SER A 10 1.99 -23.18 -12.19
CA SER A 10 0.57 -23.53 -12.30
C SER A 10 -0.25 -23.09 -11.08
N LEU A 11 0.29 -23.29 -9.87
CA LEU A 11 -0.34 -22.84 -8.62
C LEU A 11 -0.42 -21.31 -8.53
N GLN A 12 0.63 -20.59 -8.93
CA GLN A 12 0.63 -19.13 -8.97
C GLN A 12 -0.46 -18.60 -9.92
N ASP A 13 -0.57 -19.19 -11.11
CA ASP A 13 -1.59 -18.83 -12.10
C ASP A 13 -3.00 -19.09 -11.57
N ALA A 14 -3.24 -20.24 -10.92
CA ALA A 14 -4.52 -20.56 -10.30
C ALA A 14 -4.90 -19.56 -9.20
N ILE A 15 -3.96 -19.20 -8.32
CA ILE A 15 -4.16 -18.19 -7.27
C ILE A 15 -4.46 -16.82 -7.89
N PHE A 16 -3.74 -16.44 -8.95
CA PHE A 16 -3.95 -15.18 -9.65
C PHE A 16 -5.35 -15.12 -10.28
N LEU A 17 -5.77 -16.16 -11.01
CA LEU A 17 -7.09 -16.23 -11.61
C LEU A 17 -8.21 -16.18 -10.57
N ALA A 18 -8.03 -16.85 -9.42
CA ALA A 18 -8.97 -16.78 -8.30
C ALA A 18 -9.08 -15.35 -7.74
N LYS A 19 -7.96 -14.64 -7.58
CA LYS A 19 -7.94 -13.22 -7.14
C LYS A 19 -8.67 -12.33 -8.15
N VAL A 20 -8.44 -12.52 -9.45
CA VAL A 20 -9.11 -11.76 -10.53
C VAL A 20 -10.62 -12.02 -10.52
N ALA A 21 -11.04 -13.29 -10.41
CA ALA A 21 -12.46 -13.64 -10.36
C ALA A 21 -13.16 -13.02 -9.15
N ARG A 22 -12.52 -13.08 -7.97
CA ARG A 22 -13.02 -12.41 -6.76
C ARG A 22 -13.16 -10.91 -6.99
N ALA A 23 -12.09 -10.26 -7.46
CA ALA A 23 -12.10 -8.84 -7.75
C ALA A 23 -13.23 -8.49 -8.73
N ARG A 24 -13.42 -9.23 -9.82
CA ARG A 24 -14.52 -8.95 -10.77
C ARG A 24 -15.90 -8.98 -10.12
N ARG A 25 -16.14 -9.90 -9.17
CA ARG A 25 -17.42 -10.03 -8.46
C ARG A 25 -17.64 -8.98 -7.35
N THR A 26 -16.59 -8.40 -6.80
CA THR A 26 -16.72 -7.37 -5.75
C THR A 26 -17.40 -6.11 -6.29
N PRO A 27 -18.47 -5.60 -5.65
CA PRO A 27 -19.11 -4.35 -6.01
C PRO A 27 -18.12 -3.18 -6.03
N ILE A 28 -18.35 -2.20 -6.92
CA ILE A 28 -17.41 -1.07 -7.08
C ILE A 28 -17.25 -0.23 -5.81
N GLY A 29 -18.33 -0.02 -5.06
CA GLY A 29 -18.28 0.70 -3.77
C GLY A 29 -17.38 -0.01 -2.76
N GLU A 30 -17.46 -1.35 -2.69
CA GLU A 30 -16.61 -2.13 -1.80
C GLU A 30 -15.15 -2.14 -2.26
N LYS A 31 -14.89 -2.23 -3.58
CA LYS A 31 -13.53 -2.12 -4.14
C LYS A 31 -12.85 -0.81 -3.78
N ILE A 32 -13.57 0.30 -3.86
CA ILE A 32 -13.03 1.63 -3.55
C ILE A 32 -12.61 1.70 -2.07
N MET A 33 -13.38 1.05 -1.18
CA MET A 33 -13.08 1.04 0.25
C MET A 33 -11.90 0.17 0.65
N GLU A 34 -11.43 -0.74 -0.22
CA GLU A 34 -10.24 -1.56 0.08
C GLU A 34 -8.97 -0.71 0.23
N GLY A 35 -8.83 0.37 -0.54
CA GLY A 35 -7.68 1.27 -0.43
C GLY A 35 -7.53 1.86 0.98
N PRO A 36 -8.55 2.59 1.49
CA PRO A 36 -8.56 3.09 2.87
C PRO A 36 -8.36 2.00 3.93
N ARG A 37 -9.02 0.84 3.81
CA ARG A 37 -8.86 -0.28 4.77
C ARG A 37 -7.42 -0.79 4.82
N LEU A 38 -6.78 -0.96 3.67
CA LEU A 38 -5.39 -1.38 3.59
C LEU A 38 -4.44 -0.32 4.16
N PHE A 39 -4.74 0.96 3.94
CA PHE A 39 -3.98 2.06 4.52
C PHE A 39 -4.08 2.08 6.05
N ASP A 40 -5.27 1.90 6.61
CA ASP A 40 -5.48 1.84 8.06
C ASP A 40 -4.73 0.67 8.69
N LEU A 41 -4.79 -0.51 8.07
CA LEU A 41 -4.04 -1.69 8.49
C LEU A 41 -2.52 -1.45 8.45
N ALA A 42 -2.02 -0.81 7.39
CA ALA A 42 -0.61 -0.46 7.28
C ALA A 42 -0.19 0.53 8.39
N CYS A 43 -1.03 1.54 8.68
CA CYS A 43 -0.79 2.47 9.76
C CYS A 43 -0.77 1.77 11.14
N GLN A 44 -1.66 0.81 11.39
CA GLN A 44 -1.64 0.00 12.61
C GLN A 44 -0.32 -0.76 12.77
N ARG A 45 0.11 -1.47 11.74
CA ARG A 45 1.40 -2.18 11.74
C ARG A 45 2.58 -1.25 11.99
N MET A 46 2.56 -0.05 11.40
CA MET A 46 3.58 0.96 11.65
C MET A 46 3.58 1.44 13.10
N ARG A 47 2.41 1.67 13.71
CA ARG A 47 2.33 2.03 15.14
C ARG A 47 2.91 0.93 16.03
N ASP A 48 2.60 -0.32 15.74
CA ASP A 48 3.14 -1.46 16.50
C ASP A 48 4.67 -1.51 16.39
N GLY A 49 5.21 -1.28 15.19
CA GLY A 49 6.65 -1.13 14.99
C GLY A 49 7.24 0.06 15.76
N ILE A 50 6.59 1.21 15.74
CA ILE A 50 7.04 2.40 16.48
C ILE A 50 7.06 2.13 17.99
N ARG A 51 6.03 1.49 18.55
CA ARG A 51 6.00 1.13 19.97
C ARG A 51 7.11 0.16 20.35
N HIS A 52 7.44 -0.77 19.44
CA HIS A 52 8.55 -1.69 19.66
C HIS A 52 9.91 -0.99 19.61
N GLU A 53 10.10 -0.07 18.67
CA GLU A 53 11.33 0.72 18.52
C GLU A 53 11.52 1.76 19.64
N PHE A 54 10.42 2.32 20.16
CA PHE A 54 10.39 3.36 21.19
C PHE A 54 9.43 2.99 22.33
N PRO A 55 9.84 2.10 23.25
CA PRO A 55 8.96 1.61 24.32
C PRO A 55 8.45 2.69 25.29
N ASP A 56 9.18 3.79 25.41
CA ASP A 56 8.85 4.90 26.32
C ASP A 56 7.89 5.94 25.70
N PHE A 57 7.51 5.78 24.43
CA PHE A 57 6.58 6.70 23.79
C PHE A 57 5.17 6.48 24.30
N ASP A 58 4.50 7.59 24.66
CA ASP A 58 3.04 7.59 24.82
C ASP A 58 2.33 7.52 23.46
N ASP A 59 1.01 7.30 23.48
CA ASP A 59 0.21 7.17 22.25
C ASP A 59 0.27 8.42 21.36
N HIS A 60 0.44 9.60 21.94
CA HIS A 60 0.53 10.84 21.19
C HIS A 60 1.88 10.95 20.47
N GLN A 61 2.98 10.57 21.13
CA GLN A 61 4.32 10.51 20.55
C GLN A 61 4.41 9.45 19.44
N VAL A 62 3.79 8.28 19.63
CA VAL A 62 3.66 7.26 18.57
C VAL A 62 2.97 7.85 17.34
N GLU A 63 1.90 8.61 17.53
CA GLU A 63 1.15 9.17 16.40
C GLU A 63 1.88 10.32 15.71
N GLN A 64 2.64 11.13 16.46
CA GLN A 64 3.52 12.14 15.88
C GLN A 64 4.60 11.49 15.01
N GLU A 65 5.20 10.39 15.47
CA GLU A 65 6.22 9.67 14.71
C GLU A 65 5.62 9.00 13.48
N LEU A 66 4.43 8.40 13.57
CA LEU A 66 3.72 7.87 12.41
C LEU A 66 3.51 8.96 11.35
N ARG A 67 2.99 10.12 11.74
CA ARG A 67 2.78 11.27 10.83
C ARG A 67 4.09 11.74 10.20
N ARG A 68 5.20 11.75 10.96
CA ARG A 68 6.53 12.10 10.44
C ARG A 68 6.96 11.11 9.34
N ARG A 69 6.84 9.80 9.60
CA ARG A 69 7.19 8.74 8.62
C ARG A 69 6.33 8.81 7.37
N LEU A 70 5.02 9.00 7.51
CA LEU A 70 4.11 9.17 6.36
C LEU A 70 4.46 10.40 5.52
N ARG A 71 4.86 11.51 6.15
CA ARG A 71 5.32 12.71 5.43
C ARG A 71 6.60 12.45 4.63
N ILE A 72 7.55 11.71 5.20
CA ILE A 72 8.77 11.31 4.50
C ILE A 72 8.42 10.42 3.30
N LYS A 73 7.60 9.38 3.53
CA LYS A 73 7.14 8.49 2.46
C LYS A 73 6.46 9.25 1.33
N ARG A 74 5.55 10.18 1.65
CA ARG A 74 4.90 11.04 0.66
C ARG A 74 5.90 11.82 -0.18
N LYS A 75 6.90 12.46 0.44
CA LYS A 75 7.95 13.18 -0.30
C LYS A 75 8.72 12.27 -1.25
N ILE A 76 9.06 11.06 -0.81
CA ILE A 76 9.78 10.07 -1.64
C ILE A 76 8.90 9.62 -2.81
N ASP A 77 7.63 9.31 -2.55
CA ASP A 77 6.68 8.90 -3.58
C ASP A 77 6.51 10.06 -4.59
N GLU A 78 6.27 11.29 -4.14
CA GLU A 78 6.13 12.48 -5.01
C GLU A 78 7.39 12.77 -5.85
N GLN A 79 8.59 12.53 -5.31
CA GLN A 79 9.86 12.70 -6.03
C GLN A 79 10.04 11.75 -7.22
N GLY A 80 9.21 10.71 -7.35
CA GLY A 80 9.26 9.74 -8.46
C GLY A 80 7.98 9.65 -9.30
N PHE A 81 6.89 10.35 -8.94
CA PHE A 81 5.59 10.21 -9.61
C PHE A 81 5.03 11.49 -10.26
N TYR A 82 5.62 12.68 -10.01
CA TYR A 82 5.20 13.90 -10.70
C TYR A 82 6.19 14.29 -11.81
N GLN A 83 5.95 13.78 -13.03
CA GLN A 83 6.30 14.54 -14.23
C GLN A 83 5.09 15.40 -14.57
N ASP A 84 5.31 16.70 -14.73
CA ASP A 84 4.28 17.62 -15.21
C ASP A 84 3.66 17.04 -16.48
N ALA A 85 2.36 16.78 -16.47
CA ALA A 85 1.65 16.12 -17.57
C ALA A 85 1.42 17.08 -18.76
N GLY A 86 2.36 18.00 -19.00
CA GLY A 86 2.24 19.11 -19.94
C GLY A 86 1.13 20.09 -19.56
N THR A 87 1.36 21.38 -19.80
CA THR A 87 0.25 22.33 -19.92
C THR A 87 -0.64 21.88 -21.08
N ILE A 88 -1.93 21.67 -20.82
CA ILE A 88 -2.92 21.49 -21.89
C ILE A 88 -3.00 22.85 -22.60
N ASP A 89 -2.47 22.93 -23.81
CA ASP A 89 -2.57 24.14 -24.63
C ASP A 89 -4.03 24.27 -25.07
N GLU A 90 -4.76 25.22 -24.47
CA GLU A 90 -6.13 25.56 -24.87
C GLU A 90 -6.07 26.27 -26.23
N GLN A 91 -6.46 25.56 -27.30
CA GLN A 91 -6.67 26.14 -28.64
C GLN A 91 -7.97 26.94 -28.71
#